data_AF-A0A607YBS8-F1
#
_entry.id   AF-A0A607YBS8-F1
#
_cell.length_a   1.000
_cell.length_b   1.000
_cell.length_c   1.000
_cell.angle_alpha   90.00
_cell.angle_beta   90.00
_cell.angle_gamma   90.00
#
_symmetry.space_group_name_H-M   'P 1'
#
loop_
_entity.id
_entity.type
_entity.pdbx_description
1 polymer ?
#
loop_
_entity_poly.entity_id
_entity_poly.type
_entity_poly.pdbx_seq_one_letter_code
_entity_poly.pdbx_strand_id
1 'polypeptide(L)'
;MSTNEKVISRIKKLMALADNTGNPHEASVALRQAQALMMKYGVSPGSVVPAEITSETCWNIPSNALSVPGWLNALVTVVCMAAGCRSYYGWYQHSGRKKRRCVTFYGFGERPAVAGYLFGVVCRQLKRDAEHYLHTRCAHPLLKLSTIRRRMDEYRLYWVAGVWSVLESFDPTVSEKVELDRWLSQQQRNLTPAKVRRSEGCRNAKKVRQAAWTAGSQAEIYPAMDYRNEGRSLQEVSNG
;
A
#
# COMPACT_ATOMS: atom_id res chain seq x y z
N MET A 1 25.83 -18.86 -1.07
CA MET A 1 24.62 -18.03 -0.91
C MET A 1 23.62 -18.76 -0.04
N SER A 2 23.19 -18.16 1.06
CA SER A 2 22.20 -18.74 1.96
C SER A 2 20.83 -18.83 1.27
N THR A 3 19.94 -19.73 1.72
CA THR A 3 18.57 -19.86 1.19
C THR A 3 17.80 -18.53 1.23
N ASN A 4 18.04 -17.70 2.25
CA ASN A 4 17.42 -16.39 2.40
C ASN A 4 17.87 -15.39 1.33
N GLU A 5 19.15 -15.36 0.97
CA GLU A 5 19.65 -14.48 -0.10
C GLU A 5 19.02 -14.81 -1.46
N LYS A 6 18.80 -16.09 -1.74
CA LYS A 6 18.13 -16.54 -2.97
C LYS A 6 16.66 -16.13 -3.01
N VAL A 7 15.96 -16.25 -1.88
CA VAL A 7 14.56 -15.83 -1.75
C VAL A 7 14.43 -14.32 -1.90
N ILE A 8 15.29 -13.55 -1.24
CA ILE A 8 15.33 -12.07 -1.36
C ILE A 8 15.62 -11.67 -2.82
N SER A 9 16.58 -12.32 -3.49
CA SER A 9 16.85 -12.09 -4.90
C SER A 9 15.64 -12.40 -5.79
N ARG A 10 14.88 -13.46 -5.47
CA ARG A 10 13.67 -13.82 -6.21
C ARG A 10 12.54 -12.80 -6.00
N ILE A 11 12.34 -12.34 -4.77
CA ILE A 11 11.40 -11.26 -4.44
C ILE A 11 11.74 -10.01 -5.25
N LYS A 12 13.01 -9.59 -5.27
CA LYS A 12 13.48 -8.43 -6.05
C LYS A 12 13.22 -8.60 -7.54
N LYS A 13 13.49 -9.78 -8.11
CA LYS A 13 13.22 -10.07 -9.52
C LYS A 13 11.73 -10.02 -9.85
N LEU A 14 10.87 -10.52 -8.96
CA LEU A 14 9.43 -10.50 -9.13
C LEU A 14 8.87 -9.07 -9.05
N MET A 15 9.37 -8.25 -8.13
CA MET A 15 9.03 -6.82 -8.05
C MET A 15 9.49 -6.07 -9.30
N ALA A 16 10.72 -6.32 -9.76
CA ALA A 16 11.25 -5.71 -10.98
C ALA A 16 10.47 -6.15 -12.22
N LEU A 17 10.06 -7.42 -12.31
CA LEU A 17 9.20 -7.90 -13.38
C LEU A 17 7.86 -7.16 -13.39
N ALA A 18 7.27 -6.96 -12.21
CA ALA A 18 6.02 -6.24 -12.08
C ALA A 18 6.12 -4.76 -12.44
N ASP A 19 7.26 -4.11 -12.18
CA ASP A 19 7.52 -2.73 -12.61
C ASP A 19 7.71 -2.60 -14.12
N ASN A 20 8.30 -3.60 -14.77
CA ASN A 20 8.72 -3.52 -16.17
C ASN A 20 7.72 -4.12 -17.16
N THR A 21 6.76 -4.93 -16.70
CA THR A 21 5.73 -5.48 -17.59
C THR A 21 4.67 -4.44 -17.92
N GLY A 22 4.30 -4.34 -19.20
CA GLY A 22 3.15 -3.56 -19.66
C GLY A 22 1.81 -4.28 -19.46
N ASN A 23 1.84 -5.55 -19.05
CA ASN A 23 0.66 -6.37 -18.81
C ASN A 23 0.27 -6.31 -17.33
N PRO A 24 -0.87 -5.69 -16.98
CA PRO A 24 -1.28 -5.54 -15.59
C PRO A 24 -1.56 -6.89 -14.89
N HIS A 25 -1.98 -7.91 -15.65
CA HIS A 25 -2.20 -9.25 -15.11
C HIS A 25 -0.87 -9.89 -14.64
N GLU A 26 0.17 -9.82 -15.47
CA GLU A 26 1.50 -10.35 -15.12
C GLU A 26 2.13 -9.60 -13.96
N ALA A 27 1.96 -8.27 -13.90
CA ALA A 27 2.42 -7.48 -12.76
C ALA A 27 1.76 -7.97 -11.47
N SER A 28 0.45 -8.18 -11.48
CA SER A 28 -0.30 -8.67 -10.31
C SER A 28 0.16 -10.06 -9.85
N VAL A 29 0.46 -10.97 -10.79
CA VAL A 29 0.92 -12.34 -10.49
C VAL A 29 2.34 -12.32 -9.92
N ALA A 30 3.25 -11.57 -10.55
CA ALA A 30 4.63 -11.47 -10.10
C ALA A 30 4.70 -10.92 -8.68
N LEU A 31 3.92 -9.87 -8.40
CA LEU A 31 3.81 -9.34 -7.05
C LEU A 31 3.25 -10.40 -6.11
N ARG A 32 2.15 -11.11 -6.46
CA ARG A 32 1.53 -12.11 -5.57
C ARG A 32 2.54 -13.16 -5.13
N GLN A 33 3.39 -13.61 -6.06
CA GLN A 33 4.48 -14.52 -5.75
C GLN A 33 5.52 -13.89 -4.83
N ALA A 34 5.85 -12.60 -5.02
CA ALA A 34 6.78 -11.88 -4.14
C ALA A 34 6.24 -11.81 -2.71
N GLN A 35 4.96 -11.48 -2.53
CA GLN A 35 4.32 -11.43 -1.21
C GLN A 35 4.23 -12.81 -0.56
N ALA A 36 3.87 -13.86 -1.31
CA ALA A 36 3.83 -15.22 -0.78
C ALA A 36 5.22 -15.69 -0.31
N LEU A 37 6.28 -15.37 -1.05
CA LEU A 37 7.65 -15.63 -0.63
C LEU A 37 8.04 -14.81 0.61
N MET A 38 7.61 -13.55 0.70
CA MET A 38 7.81 -12.74 1.90
C MET A 38 7.10 -13.32 3.12
N MET A 39 5.87 -13.79 3.00
CA MET A 39 5.13 -14.40 4.11
C MET A 39 5.76 -15.73 4.52
N LYS A 40 6.10 -16.58 3.54
CA LYS A 40 6.65 -17.92 3.76
C LYS A 40 8.05 -17.91 4.38
N TYR A 41 8.91 -16.98 3.95
CA TYR A 41 10.32 -16.93 4.38
C TYR A 41 10.64 -15.78 5.33
N GLY A 42 9.74 -14.80 5.47
CA GLY A 42 9.80 -13.73 6.46
C GLY A 42 9.12 -14.08 7.79
N VAL A 43 8.60 -15.30 7.93
CA VAL A 43 8.08 -15.88 9.19
C VAL A 43 8.34 -17.40 9.20
N SER A 44 9.61 -17.82 9.26
CA SER A 44 9.91 -19.14 9.82
C SER A 44 10.24 -18.95 11.31
N PRO A 45 9.61 -19.68 12.25
CA PRO A 45 9.95 -19.70 13.68
C PRO A 45 11.38 -20.18 14.02
N GLY A 46 12.33 -20.11 13.08
CA GLY A 46 13.71 -20.56 13.26
C GLY A 46 14.76 -19.82 12.42
N SER A 47 14.42 -18.73 11.70
CA SER A 47 15.46 -17.94 11.01
C SER A 47 16.11 -16.93 11.97
N VAL A 48 17.19 -17.38 12.62
CA VAL A 48 18.06 -16.66 13.56
C VAL A 48 18.96 -15.63 12.85
N VAL A 49 18.40 -14.82 11.95
CA VAL A 49 19.10 -13.63 11.47
C VAL A 49 18.23 -12.44 11.85
N PRO A 50 18.70 -11.51 12.70
CA PRO A 50 18.00 -10.25 12.90
C PRO A 50 17.94 -9.57 11.52
N ALA A 51 16.78 -9.61 10.88
CA ALA A 51 16.59 -8.78 9.69
C ALA A 51 16.76 -7.34 10.15
N GLU A 52 17.68 -6.59 9.54
CA GLU A 52 17.86 -5.18 9.86
C GLU A 52 16.54 -4.44 9.59
N ILE A 53 16.20 -3.47 10.46
CA ILE A 53 15.10 -2.55 10.16
C ILE A 53 15.59 -1.57 9.11
N THR A 54 14.98 -1.62 7.93
CA THR A 54 15.27 -0.72 6.82
C THR A 54 14.15 0.31 6.66
N SER A 55 14.32 1.25 5.73
CA SER A 55 13.27 2.20 5.38
C SER A 55 13.28 2.53 3.89
N GLU A 56 12.10 2.82 3.35
CA GLU A 56 11.89 3.21 1.95
C GLU A 56 11.05 4.48 1.90
N THR A 57 11.51 5.51 1.19
CA THR A 57 10.82 6.81 1.13
C THR A 57 10.18 7.03 -0.24
N CYS A 58 8.86 7.13 -0.26
CA CYS A 58 8.12 7.56 -1.43
C CYS A 58 8.01 9.09 -1.47
N TRP A 59 8.63 9.67 -2.49
CA TRP A 59 8.61 11.10 -2.77
C TRP A 59 7.38 11.48 -3.61
N ASN A 60 7.07 12.78 -3.64
CA ASN A 60 6.02 13.36 -4.50
C ASN A 60 4.64 12.67 -4.35
N ILE A 61 4.22 12.42 -3.11
CA ILE A 61 2.95 11.74 -2.84
C ILE A 61 1.74 12.62 -3.21
N PRO A 62 0.53 12.07 -3.41
CA PRO A 62 -0.53 12.79 -4.12
C PRO A 62 -1.17 13.95 -3.34
N SER A 63 -0.74 14.26 -2.12
CA SER A 63 -1.20 15.45 -1.39
C SER A 63 -0.10 16.13 -0.58
N ASN A 64 -0.02 17.46 -0.72
CA ASN A 64 0.82 18.36 0.07
C ASN A 64 -0.03 19.22 1.04
N ALA A 65 -1.26 18.80 1.37
CA ALA A 65 -2.06 19.50 2.37
C ALA A 65 -1.40 19.42 3.75
N LEU A 66 -1.49 20.48 4.57
CA LEU A 66 -0.92 20.48 5.93
C LEU A 66 -1.53 19.38 6.80
N SER A 67 -2.87 19.27 6.79
CA SER A 67 -3.58 18.12 7.35
C SER A 67 -3.70 17.03 6.29
N VAL A 68 -3.25 15.83 6.62
CA VAL A 68 -3.27 14.67 5.72
C VAL A 68 -4.73 14.34 5.38
N PRO A 69 -5.13 14.26 4.10
CA PRO A 69 -6.47 13.83 3.75
C PRO A 69 -6.73 12.40 4.25
N GLY A 70 -7.93 12.15 4.80
CA GLY A 70 -8.29 10.85 5.36
C GLY A 70 -8.07 9.68 4.40
N TRP A 71 -8.37 9.85 3.11
CA TRP A 71 -8.13 8.81 2.09
C TRP A 71 -6.64 8.50 1.91
N LEU A 72 -5.74 9.48 2.02
CA LEU A 72 -4.30 9.26 1.87
C LEU A 72 -3.73 8.55 3.10
N ASN A 73 -4.22 8.91 4.28
CA ASN A 73 -3.86 8.22 5.52
C ASN A 73 -4.34 6.76 5.48
N ALA A 74 -5.60 6.53 5.11
CA ALA A 74 -6.14 5.18 4.94
C ALA A 74 -5.34 4.37 3.92
N LEU A 75 -4.97 4.98 2.79
CA LEU A 75 -4.17 4.31 1.76
C LEU A 75 -2.81 3.84 2.30
N VAL A 76 -2.10 4.73 2.99
CA VAL A 76 -0.81 4.39 3.62
C VAL A 76 -0.99 3.28 4.67
N THR A 77 -2.03 3.35 5.50
CA THR A 77 -2.34 2.31 6.48
C THR A 77 -2.56 0.96 5.82
N VAL A 78 -3.38 0.90 4.77
CA VAL A 78 -3.67 -0.33 4.02
C VAL A 78 -2.40 -0.94 3.42
N VAL A 79 -1.51 -0.11 2.87
CA VAL A 79 -0.20 -0.57 2.37
C VAL A 79 0.68 -1.12 3.50
N CYS A 80 0.75 -0.44 4.64
CA CYS A 80 1.49 -0.93 5.80
C CYS A 80 0.98 -2.29 6.29
N MET A 81 -0.34 -2.47 6.31
CA MET A 81 -0.98 -3.74 6.71
C MET A 81 -0.68 -4.86 5.71
N ALA A 82 -0.69 -4.58 4.40
CA ALA A 82 -0.36 -5.59 3.38
C ALA A 82 1.13 -5.99 3.41
N ALA A 83 2.03 -5.04 3.68
CA ALA A 83 3.47 -5.26 3.66
C ALA A 83 4.07 -5.67 5.01
N GLY A 84 3.32 -5.56 6.11
CA GLY A 84 3.83 -5.85 7.46
C GLY A 84 4.85 -4.84 7.97
N CYS A 85 4.69 -3.57 7.58
CA CYS A 85 5.57 -2.48 7.95
C CYS A 85 4.82 -1.35 8.67
N ARG A 86 5.55 -0.30 9.06
CA ARG A 86 4.98 0.95 9.58
C ARG A 86 5.39 2.12 8.71
N SER A 87 4.85 3.30 8.98
CA SER A 87 5.14 4.50 8.21
C SER A 87 5.14 5.77 9.04
N TYR A 88 5.82 6.80 8.54
CA TYR A 88 5.65 8.18 8.99
C TYR A 88 5.62 9.13 7.79
N TYR A 89 5.06 10.32 7.98
CA TYR A 89 5.13 11.39 6.99
C TYR A 89 6.34 12.29 7.20
N GLY A 90 6.86 12.85 6.11
CA GLY A 90 7.92 13.85 6.14
C GLY A 90 7.65 14.98 5.14
N TRP A 91 8.51 15.99 5.18
CA TRP A 91 8.58 17.06 4.19
C TRP A 91 9.99 17.14 3.63
N TYR A 92 10.10 17.48 2.35
CA TYR A 92 11.38 17.70 1.69
C TYR A 92 11.33 18.92 0.78
N GLN A 93 12.51 19.47 0.51
CA GLN A 93 12.66 20.58 -0.41
C GLN A 93 12.56 20.05 -1.84
N HIS A 94 11.56 20.51 -2.60
CA HIS A 94 11.35 20.02 -3.97
C HIS A 94 11.98 20.96 -5.01
N SER A 95 11.71 22.26 -4.90
CA SER A 95 12.33 23.27 -5.77
C SER A 95 12.18 24.67 -5.16
N GLY A 96 13.23 25.49 -5.21
CA GLY A 96 13.22 26.87 -4.71
C GLY A 96 12.74 26.96 -3.25
N ARG A 97 11.53 27.51 -3.02
CA ARG A 97 10.85 27.56 -1.70
C ARG A 97 9.72 26.56 -1.53
N LYS A 98 9.45 25.70 -2.53
CA LYS A 98 8.34 24.73 -2.52
C LYS A 98 8.75 23.47 -1.77
N LYS A 99 8.09 23.22 -0.63
CA LYS A 99 8.17 21.95 0.10
C LYS A 99 7.12 20.97 -0.42
N ARG A 100 7.48 19.68 -0.45
CA ARG A 100 6.56 18.58 -0.75
C ARG A 100 6.58 17.55 0.36
N ARG A 101 5.47 16.83 0.50
CA ARG A 101 5.29 15.74 1.45
C ARG A 101 5.88 14.46 0.87
N CYS A 102 6.49 13.67 1.74
CA CYS A 102 6.85 12.28 1.48
C CYS A 102 6.21 11.37 2.54
N VAL A 103 6.15 10.08 2.23
CA VAL A 103 5.88 9.03 3.21
C VAL A 103 7.09 8.11 3.24
N THR A 104 7.55 7.74 4.42
CA THR A 104 8.59 6.73 4.57
C THR A 104 7.99 5.53 5.26
N PHE A 105 8.15 4.37 4.64
CA PHE A 105 7.85 3.07 5.21
C PHE A 105 9.09 2.54 5.91
N TYR A 106 8.94 1.84 7.03
CA TYR A 106 10.03 1.21 7.76
C TYR A 106 9.57 -0.11 8.39
N GLY A 107 10.48 -1.07 8.47
CA GLY A 107 10.13 -2.47 8.70
C GLY A 107 11.33 -3.39 8.54
N PHE A 108 11.13 -4.66 8.93
CA PHE A 108 12.16 -5.68 8.83
C PHE A 108 12.48 -6.05 7.38
N GLY A 109 13.77 -6.12 7.05
CA GLY A 109 14.26 -6.61 5.77
C GLY A 109 13.70 -5.81 4.60
N GLU A 110 13.04 -6.49 3.66
CA GLU A 110 12.56 -5.90 2.40
C GLU A 110 11.12 -5.36 2.47
N ARG A 111 10.43 -5.49 3.63
CA ARG A 111 9.03 -5.05 3.80
C ARG A 111 8.82 -3.57 3.41
N PRO A 112 9.71 -2.62 3.75
CA PRO A 112 9.57 -1.22 3.34
C PRO A 112 9.62 -1.01 1.82
N ALA A 113 10.53 -1.71 1.12
CA ALA A 113 10.64 -1.63 -0.33
C ALA A 113 9.36 -2.10 -1.03
N VAL A 114 8.77 -3.19 -0.54
CA VAL A 114 7.47 -3.68 -1.04
C VAL A 114 6.34 -2.71 -0.74
N ALA A 115 6.32 -2.11 0.45
CA ALA A 115 5.35 -1.07 0.78
C ALA A 115 5.47 0.14 -0.17
N GLY A 116 6.69 0.58 -0.48
CA GLY A 116 6.92 1.69 -1.40
C GLY A 116 6.44 1.40 -2.82
N TYR A 117 6.76 0.21 -3.33
CA TYR A 117 6.25 -0.27 -4.62
C TYR A 117 4.72 -0.29 -4.65
N LEU A 118 4.10 -0.90 -3.63
CA LEU A 118 2.64 -1.02 -3.56
C LEU A 118 1.98 0.34 -3.50
N PHE A 119 2.49 1.22 -2.66
CA PHE A 119 2.00 2.58 -2.58
C PHE A 119 2.02 3.27 -3.95
N GLY A 120 3.09 3.08 -4.73
CA GLY A 120 3.18 3.59 -6.11
C GLY A 120 2.10 3.04 -7.03
N VAL A 121 1.92 1.72 -7.07
CA VAL A 121 0.89 1.05 -7.89
C VAL A 121 -0.51 1.53 -7.52
N VAL A 122 -0.84 1.48 -6.23
CA VAL A 122 -2.17 1.85 -5.74
C VAL A 122 -2.46 3.33 -5.94
N CYS A 123 -1.46 4.21 -5.81
CA CYS A 123 -1.61 5.62 -6.15
C CYS A 123 -1.97 5.84 -7.63
N ARG A 124 -1.35 5.09 -8.55
CA ARG A 124 -1.64 5.18 -9.99
C ARG A 124 -3.06 4.71 -10.30
N GLN A 125 -3.48 3.57 -9.74
CA GLN A 125 -4.82 3.03 -9.92
C GLN A 125 -5.90 3.96 -9.33
N LEU A 126 -5.71 4.43 -8.09
CA LEU A 126 -6.60 5.39 -7.46
C LEU A 126 -6.73 6.67 -8.29
N LYS A 127 -5.62 7.18 -8.85
CA LYS A 127 -5.63 8.36 -9.71
C LYS A 127 -6.48 8.12 -10.95
N ARG A 128 -6.22 7.04 -11.68
CA ARG A 128 -6.97 6.65 -12.90
C ARG A 128 -8.47 6.56 -12.61
N ASP A 129 -8.84 5.83 -11.56
CA ASP A 129 -10.25 5.57 -11.25
C ASP A 129 -10.96 6.82 -10.72
N ALA A 130 -10.26 7.65 -9.94
CA ALA A 130 -10.79 8.92 -9.48
C ALA A 130 -10.96 9.94 -10.61
N GLU A 131 -10.04 9.96 -11.59
CA GLU A 131 -10.18 10.79 -12.80
C GLU A 131 -11.37 10.32 -13.63
N HIS A 132 -11.51 9.02 -13.87
CA HIS A 132 -12.68 8.46 -14.55
C HIS A 132 -13.99 8.84 -13.86
N TYR A 133 -14.07 8.69 -12.53
CA TYR A 133 -15.26 9.06 -11.78
C TYR A 133 -15.54 10.57 -11.83
N LEU A 134 -14.51 11.40 -11.75
CA LEU A 134 -14.63 12.86 -11.87
C LEU A 134 -15.26 13.25 -13.21
N HIS A 135 -14.78 12.67 -14.31
CA HIS A 135 -15.25 12.99 -15.66
C HIS A 135 -16.61 12.38 -16.00
N THR A 136 -17.01 11.27 -15.39
CA THR A 136 -18.29 10.61 -15.69
C THR A 136 -19.41 11.02 -14.74
N ARG A 137 -19.11 11.31 -13.46
CA ARG A 137 -20.13 11.56 -12.41
C ARG A 137 -20.10 12.98 -11.83
N CYS A 138 -19.09 13.77 -12.15
CA CYS A 138 -18.92 15.14 -11.66
C CYS A 138 -18.71 16.18 -12.76
N ALA A 139 -18.97 15.85 -14.04
CA ALA A 139 -18.73 16.74 -15.18
C ALA A 139 -19.79 17.82 -15.42
N HIS A 140 -20.90 17.82 -14.67
CA HIS A 140 -21.96 18.80 -14.90
C HIS A 140 -21.47 20.24 -14.60
N PRO A 141 -21.59 21.20 -15.53
CA PRO A 141 -20.96 22.52 -15.41
C PRO A 141 -21.47 23.36 -14.23
N LEU A 142 -22.72 23.16 -13.82
CA LEU A 142 -23.29 23.86 -12.65
C LEU A 142 -22.86 23.27 -11.29
N LEU A 143 -22.04 22.20 -11.26
CA LEU A 143 -21.56 21.65 -10.00
C LEU A 143 -20.54 22.57 -9.35
N LYS A 144 -20.86 23.07 -8.15
CA LYS A 144 -19.94 23.86 -7.35
C LYS A 144 -18.66 23.07 -7.05
N LEU A 145 -17.51 23.75 -7.14
CA LEU A 145 -16.19 23.17 -6.81
C LEU A 145 -16.15 22.52 -5.41
N SER A 146 -16.82 23.11 -4.42
CA SER A 146 -16.93 22.54 -3.07
C SER A 146 -17.63 21.18 -3.05
N THR A 147 -18.66 21.01 -3.89
CA THR A 147 -19.40 19.75 -4.02
C THR A 147 -18.53 18.68 -4.69
N ILE A 148 -17.80 19.07 -5.75
CA ILE A 148 -16.86 18.17 -6.43
C ILE A 148 -15.77 17.70 -5.45
N ARG A 149 -15.14 18.63 -4.71
CA ARG A 149 -14.11 18.30 -3.71
C ARG A 149 -14.61 17.31 -2.66
N ARG A 150 -15.79 17.56 -2.08
CA ARG A 150 -16.42 16.65 -1.11
C ARG A 150 -16.72 15.27 -1.68
N ARG A 151 -17.27 15.20 -2.90
CA ARG A 151 -17.51 13.92 -3.59
C ARG A 151 -16.22 13.16 -3.88
N MET A 152 -15.18 13.85 -4.33
CA MET A 152 -13.92 13.20 -4.68
C MET A 152 -13.12 12.77 -3.45
N ASP A 153 -13.21 13.49 -2.33
CA ASP A 153 -12.64 13.04 -1.07
C ASP A 153 -13.36 11.77 -0.57
N GLU A 154 -14.69 11.73 -0.65
CA GLU A 154 -15.49 10.55 -0.29
C GLU A 154 -15.18 9.37 -1.22
N TYR A 155 -15.11 9.62 -2.54
CA TYR A 155 -14.77 8.61 -3.53
C TYR A 155 -13.41 7.99 -3.24
N ARG A 156 -12.36 8.79 -3.07
CA ARG A 156 -11.02 8.26 -2.81
C ARG A 156 -10.96 7.45 -1.52
N LEU A 157 -11.66 7.88 -0.46
CA LEU A 157 -11.68 7.17 0.81
C LEU A 157 -12.33 5.78 0.66
N TYR A 158 -13.46 5.69 -0.03
CA TYR A 158 -14.17 4.42 -0.19
C TYR A 158 -13.59 3.53 -1.28
N TRP A 159 -12.82 4.10 -2.20
CA TRP A 159 -11.98 3.32 -3.10
C TRP A 159 -10.91 2.57 -2.31
N VAL A 160 -10.24 3.25 -1.38
CA VAL A 160 -9.28 2.59 -0.45
C VAL A 160 -9.99 1.55 0.42
N ALA A 161 -11.23 1.78 0.84
CA ALA A 161 -12.00 0.76 1.55
C ALA A 161 -12.31 -0.49 0.70
N GLY A 162 -12.50 -0.33 -0.61
CA GLY A 162 -12.64 -1.45 -1.55
C GLY A 162 -11.35 -2.26 -1.67
N VAL A 163 -10.22 -1.58 -1.78
CA VAL A 163 -8.89 -2.21 -1.76
C VAL A 163 -8.69 -3.01 -0.47
N TRP A 164 -9.01 -2.38 0.67
CA TRP A 164 -8.90 -3.03 1.98
C TRP A 164 -9.73 -4.32 2.08
N SER A 165 -10.92 -4.37 1.48
CA SER A 165 -11.78 -5.55 1.60
C SER A 165 -11.29 -6.80 0.88
N VAL A 166 -10.36 -6.66 -0.06
CA VAL A 166 -9.81 -7.79 -0.84
C VAL A 166 -8.36 -8.12 -0.47
N LEU A 167 -7.76 -7.30 0.39
CA LEU A 167 -6.38 -7.45 0.83
C LEU A 167 -6.23 -8.44 1.97
N GLU A 168 -5.23 -9.30 1.87
CA GLU A 168 -4.74 -10.10 2.98
C GLU A 168 -3.79 -9.25 3.84
N SER A 169 -4.10 -9.10 5.12
CA SER A 169 -3.28 -8.33 6.05
C SER A 169 -2.18 -9.19 6.65
N PHE A 170 -0.96 -8.66 6.67
CA PHE A 170 0.12 -9.17 7.49
C PHE A 170 -0.01 -8.62 8.92
N ASP A 171 0.03 -9.50 9.92
CA ASP A 171 0.08 -9.09 11.33
C ASP A 171 1.48 -9.31 11.91
N PRO A 172 2.26 -8.23 12.16
CA PRO A 172 3.54 -8.34 12.84
C PRO A 172 3.37 -8.87 14.26
N THR A 173 4.32 -9.69 14.71
CA THR A 173 4.31 -10.20 16.09
C THR A 173 4.43 -9.06 17.10
N VAL A 174 4.03 -9.30 18.36
CA VAL A 174 4.19 -8.30 19.43
C VAL A 174 5.66 -7.88 19.58
N SER A 175 6.59 -8.82 19.45
CA SER A 175 8.03 -8.53 19.50
C SER A 175 8.48 -7.63 18.35
N GLU A 176 8.04 -7.90 17.12
CA GLU A 176 8.32 -7.04 15.97
C GLU A 176 7.76 -5.61 16.18
N LYS A 177 6.54 -5.50 16.72
CA LYS A 177 5.90 -4.20 16.98
C LYS A 177 6.74 -3.36 17.95
N VAL A 178 7.23 -3.96 19.05
CA VAL A 178 8.07 -3.30 20.05
C VAL A 178 9.40 -2.84 19.45
N GLU A 179 10.04 -3.67 18.62
CA GLU A 179 11.31 -3.30 17.99
C GLU A 179 11.14 -2.12 17.02
N LEU A 180 10.06 -2.12 16.24
CA LEU A 180 9.74 -1.00 15.34
C LEU A 180 9.49 0.30 16.11
N ASP A 181 8.82 0.24 17.26
CA ASP A 181 8.61 1.41 18.12
C ASP A 181 9.93 1.94 18.71
N ARG A 182 10.82 1.03 19.14
CA ARG A 182 12.16 1.38 19.62
C ARG A 182 12.99 2.03 18.52
N TRP A 183 13.04 1.41 17.34
CA TRP A 183 13.78 1.92 16.20
C TRP A 183 13.31 3.33 15.81
N LEU A 184 11.98 3.56 15.75
CA LEU A 184 11.42 4.87 15.42
C LEU A 184 11.84 5.94 16.43
N SER A 185 11.86 5.59 17.71
CA SER A 185 12.24 6.50 18.81
C SER A 185 13.72 6.88 18.75
N GLN A 186 14.59 5.97 18.30
CA GLN A 186 16.02 6.20 18.14
C GLN A 186 16.39 7.11 16.96
N GLN A 187 15.49 7.30 15.98
CA GLN A 187 15.79 8.13 14.80
C GLN A 187 15.99 9.63 15.13
N GLN A 188 15.82 10.06 16.40
CA GLN A 188 15.94 11.46 16.86
C GLN A 188 15.05 12.42 16.05
N ARG A 189 13.86 11.97 15.67
CA ARG A 189 12.89 12.76 14.89
C ARG A 189 11.79 13.22 15.82
N ASN A 190 11.50 14.52 15.79
CA ASN A 190 10.37 15.11 16.50
C ASN A 190 9.05 14.78 15.77
N LEU A 191 8.67 13.50 15.81
CA LEU A 191 7.44 13.00 15.21
C LEU A 191 6.26 13.25 16.15
N THR A 192 5.15 13.67 15.55
CA THR A 192 3.87 13.82 16.24
C THR A 192 2.81 13.02 15.50
N PRO A 193 1.72 12.64 16.19
CA PRO A 193 0.58 12.01 15.53
C PRO A 193 0.14 12.82 14.31
N ALA A 194 -0.04 12.15 13.17
CA ALA A 194 -0.42 12.84 11.94
C ALA A 194 -1.77 13.52 12.11
N LYS A 195 -1.85 14.83 11.80
CA LYS A 195 -3.12 15.54 11.74
C LYS A 195 -3.90 15.10 10.49
N VAL A 196 -4.90 14.24 10.69
CA VAL A 196 -5.74 13.72 9.61
C VAL A 196 -7.04 14.51 9.48
N ARG A 197 -7.34 14.99 8.27
CA ARG A 197 -8.61 15.66 7.94
C ARG A 197 -9.65 14.62 7.54
N ARG A 198 -10.76 14.56 8.26
CA ARG A 198 -11.90 13.70 7.93
C ARG A 198 -12.67 14.24 6.71
N SER A 199 -13.32 13.33 5.98
CA SER A 199 -14.29 13.73 4.96
C SER A 199 -15.51 14.36 5.64
N GLU A 200 -15.99 15.48 5.09
CA GLU A 200 -17.25 16.12 5.53
C GLU A 200 -18.50 15.43 4.94
N GLY A 201 -18.31 14.36 4.15
CA GLY A 201 -19.38 13.70 3.43
C GLY A 201 -19.88 14.50 2.22
N CYS A 202 -20.83 13.92 1.48
CA CYS A 202 -21.42 14.55 0.31
C CYS A 202 -22.87 14.12 0.08
N ARG A 203 -23.61 14.91 -0.72
CA ARG A 203 -24.94 14.50 -1.19
C ARG A 203 -24.81 13.25 -2.07
N ASN A 204 -25.74 12.31 -1.91
CA ASN A 204 -25.72 10.99 -2.56
C ASN A 204 -24.52 10.12 -2.17
N ALA A 205 -23.94 10.32 -0.97
CA ALA A 205 -22.77 9.59 -0.49
C ALA A 205 -22.88 8.08 -0.72
N LYS A 206 -24.04 7.44 -0.47
CA LYS A 206 -24.22 6.00 -0.68
C LYS A 206 -23.84 5.55 -2.10
N LYS A 207 -24.26 6.29 -3.14
CA LYS A 207 -23.91 6.00 -4.54
C LYS A 207 -22.43 6.21 -4.82
N VAL A 208 -21.85 7.30 -4.28
CA VAL A 208 -20.41 7.60 -4.42
C VAL A 208 -19.57 6.48 -3.80
N ARG A 209 -19.92 6.08 -2.57
CA ARG A 209 -19.25 5.04 -1.80
C ARG A 209 -19.31 3.68 -2.47
N GLN A 210 -20.48 3.29 -2.98
CA GLN A 210 -20.65 2.02 -3.67
C GLN A 210 -19.83 1.95 -4.96
N ALA A 211 -19.87 3.00 -5.79
CA ALA A 211 -19.07 3.07 -7.01
C ALA A 211 -17.57 3.02 -6.70
N ALA A 212 -17.14 3.79 -5.70
CA ALA A 212 -15.75 3.82 -5.26
C ALA A 212 -15.28 2.45 -4.73
N TRP A 213 -16.06 1.83 -3.84
CA TRP A 213 -15.74 0.53 -3.26
C TRP A 213 -15.62 -0.55 -4.33
N THR A 214 -16.56 -0.57 -5.30
CA THR A 214 -16.51 -1.55 -6.40
C THR A 214 -15.24 -1.38 -7.25
N ALA A 215 -14.90 -0.14 -7.62
CA ALA A 215 -13.67 0.13 -8.34
C ALA A 215 -12.43 -0.25 -7.52
N GLY A 216 -12.41 0.07 -6.22
CA GLY A 216 -11.32 -0.28 -5.31
C GLY A 216 -11.16 -1.77 -5.08
N SER A 217 -12.25 -2.54 -4.99
CA SER A 217 -12.18 -4.01 -4.85
C SER A 217 -11.69 -4.72 -6.12
N GLN A 218 -11.77 -4.03 -7.25
CA GLN A 218 -11.24 -4.48 -8.55
C GLN A 218 -9.86 -3.90 -8.84
N ALA A 219 -9.30 -3.11 -7.92
CA ALA A 219 -7.94 -2.65 -8.04
C ALA A 219 -7.04 -3.89 -8.14
N GLU A 220 -6.09 -3.85 -9.05
CA GLU A 220 -5.10 -4.91 -9.28
C GLU A 220 -4.06 -4.84 -8.17
N ILE A 221 -4.56 -5.16 -6.99
CA ILE A 221 -3.87 -5.23 -5.72
C ILE A 221 -4.22 -6.62 -5.24
N TYR A 222 -3.21 -7.37 -4.81
CA TYR A 222 -3.28 -8.76 -4.41
C TYR A 222 -4.68 -9.24 -4.00
N PRO A 223 -5.32 -10.16 -4.76
CA PRO A 223 -6.40 -10.94 -4.19
C PRO A 223 -5.83 -11.79 -3.05
N ALA A 224 -6.52 -11.81 -1.91
CA ALA A 224 -6.26 -12.80 -0.86
C ALA A 224 -6.12 -14.20 -1.48
N MET A 225 -5.07 -14.91 -1.11
CA MET A 225 -4.84 -16.26 -1.59
C MET A 225 -5.95 -17.16 -1.05
N ASP A 226 -6.73 -17.76 -1.95
CA ASP A 226 -7.56 -18.91 -1.61
C ASP A 226 -6.60 -20.09 -1.34
N TYR A 227 -5.97 -20.11 -0.16
CA TYR A 227 -5.01 -21.14 0.27
C TYR A 227 -5.61 -22.56 0.34
N ARG A 228 -6.88 -22.74 -0.05
CA ARG A 228 -7.58 -24.03 0.03
C ARG A 228 -7.28 -25.00 -1.11
N ASN A 229 -6.60 -24.59 -2.19
CA ASN A 229 -6.43 -25.47 -3.36
C ASN A 229 -5.00 -25.85 -3.77
N GLU A 230 -3.93 -25.24 -3.24
CA GLU A 230 -2.55 -25.58 -3.65
C GLU A 230 -1.89 -26.67 -2.79
N GLY A 231 -2.55 -27.13 -1.72
CA GLY A 231 -2.07 -28.25 -0.89
C GLY A 231 -2.17 -29.64 -1.56
N ARG A 232 -2.85 -29.75 -2.71
CA ARG A 232 -3.03 -31.04 -3.42
C ARG A 232 -2.08 -31.26 -4.60
N SER A 233 -1.54 -30.21 -5.20
CA SER A 233 -0.71 -30.33 -6.41
C SER A 233 0.78 -30.57 -6.15
N LEU A 234 1.24 -30.53 -4.89
CA LEU A 234 2.64 -30.80 -4.52
C LEU A 234 2.87 -32.20 -3.92
N GLN A 235 1.82 -33.02 -3.75
CA GLN A 235 1.97 -34.43 -3.35
C GLN A 235 2.02 -35.40 -4.53
N GLU A 236 1.59 -34.99 -5.73
CA GLU A 236 1.54 -35.89 -6.90
C GLU A 236 2.86 -35.94 -7.71
N VAL A 237 3.85 -35.09 -7.41
CA VAL A 237 5.15 -35.08 -8.13
C VAL A 237 6.25 -35.85 -7.37
N SER A 238 5.93 -36.46 -6.23
CA SER A 238 6.89 -37.28 -5.47
C SER A 238 6.65 -38.80 -5.60
N ASN A 239 5.63 -39.22 -6.34
CA ASN A 239 5.39 -40.63 -6.67
C ASN A 239 5.38 -40.79 -8.19
N GLY A 240 6.57 -40.83 -8.77
CA GLY A 240 6.83 -41.12 -10.18
C GLY A 240 8.30 -41.42 -10.39
#